data_AF-A0A6C0I9Y6-F1
#
_entry.id   AF-A0A6C0I9Y6-F1
#
_cell.length_a   1.000
_cell.length_b   1.000
_cell.length_c   1.000
_cell.angle_alpha   90.00
_cell.angle_beta   90.00
_cell.angle_gamma   90.00
#
_symmetry.space_group_name_H-M   'P 1'
#
loop_
_entity.id
_entity.type
_entity.pdbx_description
1 polymer ?
#
loop_
_entity_poly.entity_id
_entity_poly.type
_entity_poly.pdbx_seq_one_letter_code
_entity_poly.pdbx_strand_id
1 'polypeptide(L)' 'CHLYENAIDAAELQIQRQPFPFPTVSIKEVRENINDYQVDDFIINNYQSRDAIKVDMVA' A
#
# COMPACT_ATOMS: atom_id res chain seq x y z
N CYS A 1 19.36 3.04 -3.08
CA CYS A 1 18.32 3.06 -2.04
C CYS A 1 18.67 4.16 -1.05
N HIS A 2 17.73 5.02 -0.65
CA HIS A 2 17.95 6.13 0.28
C HIS A 2 16.74 6.28 1.23
N LEU A 3 16.93 6.93 2.38
CA LEU A 3 15.90 7.28 3.34
C LEU A 3 16.03 8.78 3.65
N TYR A 4 14.93 9.52 3.61
CA TYR A 4 14.93 10.93 4.00
C TYR A 4 15.02 11.06 5.52
N GLU A 5 15.70 12.11 5.98
CA GLU A 5 15.90 12.36 7.41
C GLU A 5 14.56 12.48 8.16
N ASN A 6 13.57 13.15 7.56
CA ASN A 6 12.23 13.29 8.14
C ASN A 6 11.43 11.97 8.21
N ALA A 7 11.90 10.90 7.57
CA ALA A 7 11.27 9.59 7.54
C ALA A 7 11.93 8.58 8.51
N ILE A 8 13.02 8.94 9.18
CA ILE A 8 13.79 8.01 10.04
C ILE A 8 12.93 7.49 11.19
N ASP A 9 12.35 8.37 12.02
CA ASP A 9 11.54 7.98 13.17
C ASP A 9 10.32 7.12 12.77
N ALA A 10 9.72 7.43 11.62
CA ALA A 10 8.61 6.67 11.06
C ALA A 10 9.03 5.25 10.65
N ALA A 11 10.19 5.10 10.02
CA ALA A 11 10.74 3.81 9.63
C ALA A 11 11.12 2.97 10.86
N GLU A 12 11.74 3.58 11.88
CA GLU A 12 12.07 2.90 13.14
C GLU A 12 10.82 2.35 13.84
N LEU A 13 9.72 3.12 13.87
CA LEU A 13 8.43 2.64 14.37
C LEU A 13 7.87 1.49 13.51
N GLN A 14 7.99 1.58 12.18
CA GLN A 14 7.42 0.59 11.27
C GLN A 14 8.11 -0.78 11.40
N ILE A 15 9.43 -0.83 11.53
CA ILE A 15 10.19 -2.09 11.60
C ILE A 15 9.94 -2.88 12.90
N GLN A 16 9.40 -2.23 13.94
CA GLN A 16 9.00 -2.90 15.18
C GLN A 16 7.66 -3.65 15.06
N ARG A 17 6.87 -3.40 14.00
CA ARG A 17 5.55 -3.98 13.82
C ARG A 17 5.64 -5.41 13.27
N GLN A 18 4.91 -6.32 13.90
CA GLN A 18 4.75 -7.68 13.38
C GLN A 18 3.89 -7.67 12.10
N PRO A 19 4.36 -8.27 10.99
CA PRO A 19 3.59 -8.37 9.74
C PRO A 19 2.31 -9.18 9.89
N PHE A 20 1.27 -8.78 9.17
CA PHE A 20 0.08 -9.60 8.93
C PHE A 20 0.24 -10.41 7.64
N PRO A 21 -0.59 -11.45 7.42
CA PRO A 21 -0.64 -12.13 6.13
C PRO A 21 -0.90 -11.14 4.99
N PHE A 22 -0.30 -11.39 3.83
CA PHE A 22 -0.53 -10.54 2.66
C PHE A 22 -1.98 -10.64 2.16
N PRO A 23 -2.55 -9.51 1.66
CA PRO A 23 -3.82 -9.55 0.96
C PRO A 23 -3.68 -10.25 -0.40
N THR A 24 -4.81 -10.45 -1.07
CA THR A 24 -4.84 -10.76 -2.50
C THR A 24 -5.62 -9.67 -3.26
N VAL A 25 -5.31 -9.52 -4.54
CA VAL A 25 -6.06 -8.64 -5.45
C VAL A 25 -6.66 -9.49 -6.56
N SER A 26 -7.93 -9.28 -6.85
CA SER A 26 -8.65 -9.92 -7.94
C SER A 26 -9.28 -8.89 -8.85
N ILE A 27 -9.33 -9.19 -10.15
CA ILE A 27 -10.00 -8.35 -11.15
C ILE A 27 -11.45 -8.80 -11.26
N LYS A 28 -12.39 -7.89 -10.98
CA LYS A 28 -13.84 -8.12 -11.02
C LYS A 28 -14.34 -8.27 -12.46
N GLU A 29 -13.84 -7.44 -13.36
CA GLU A 29 -14.23 -7.41 -14.77
C GLU A 29 -12.97 -7.29 -15.64
N VAL A 30 -12.78 -8.24 -16.55
CA VAL A 30 -11.65 -8.23 -17.49
C VAL A 30 -12.04 -7.36 -18.68
N ARG A 31 -11.34 -6.25 -18.87
CA ARG A 31 -11.51 -5.34 -20.02
C ARG A 31 -10.63 -5.77 -21.19
N GLU A 32 -11.08 -5.50 -22.40
CA GLU A 32 -10.30 -5.77 -23.63
C GLU A 32 -9.19 -4.74 -23.84
N ASN A 33 -9.43 -3.46 -23.50
CA ASN A 33 -8.43 -2.40 -23.55
C ASN A 33 -7.94 -2.06 -22.14
N ILE A 34 -6.62 -1.97 -21.97
CA ILE A 34 -6.00 -1.66 -20.67
C ILE A 34 -6.39 -0.27 -20.14
N ASN A 35 -6.78 0.67 -21.00
CA ASN A 35 -7.18 2.02 -20.60
C ASN A 35 -8.63 2.09 -20.10
N ASP A 36 -9.42 1.01 -20.25
CA ASP A 36 -10.83 1.01 -19.86
C ASP A 36 -11.04 0.61 -18.39
N TYR A 37 -10.01 0.09 -17.72
CA TYR A 37 -10.09 -0.31 -16.32
C TYR A 37 -10.43 0.87 -15.41
N GLN A 38 -11.38 0.66 -14.52
CA GLN A 38 -11.79 1.59 -13.48
C GLN A 38 -11.31 1.11 -12.10
N VAL A 39 -11.31 2.00 -11.11
CA VAL A 39 -10.94 1.65 -9.72
C VAL A 39 -11.80 0.49 -9.20
N ASP A 40 -13.09 0.49 -9.52
CA ASP A 40 -14.06 -0.53 -9.08
C ASP A 40 -13.85 -1.91 -9.72
N ASP A 41 -12.98 -2.02 -10.74
CA ASP A 41 -12.61 -3.30 -11.35
C ASP A 41 -11.62 -4.09 -10.48
N PHE A 42 -11.00 -3.47 -9.47
CA PHE A 42 -10.02 -4.11 -8.59
C PHE A 42 -10.60 -4.36 -7.20
N ILE A 43 -10.60 -5.62 -6.78
CA ILE A 43 -11.08 -6.03 -5.45
C ILE A 43 -9.88 -6.44 -4.61
N ILE A 44 -9.74 -5.78 -3.46
CA ILE A 44 -8.75 -6.14 -2.45
C ILE A 44 -9.41 -7.07 -1.43
N ASN A 45 -8.86 -8.27 -1.27
CA ASN A 45 -9.37 -9.28 -0.34
C ASN A 45 -8.43 -9.44 0.86
N ASN A 46 -9.01 -9.55 2.06
CA ASN A 46 -8.31 -9.83 3.32
C ASN A 46 -7.17 -8.85 3.65
N TYR A 47 -7.29 -7.58 3.26
CA TYR A 47 -6.31 -6.57 3.65
C TYR A 47 -6.44 -6.20 5.11
N GLN A 48 -5.37 -6.48 5.85
CA GLN A 48 -5.21 -6.10 7.24
C GLN A 48 -3.94 -5.26 7.36
N SER A 49 -4.06 -4.10 7.98
CA SER A 49 -2.95 -3.20 8.20
C SER A 49 -2.94 -2.65 9.62
N ARG A 50 -1.78 -2.16 10.03
CA ARG A 50 -1.62 -1.34 11.23
C ARG A 50 -1.97 0.11 10.87
N ASP A 51 -2.17 0.95 11.88
CA ASP A 51 -2.47 2.37 11.66
C ASP A 51 -1.42 3.06 10.81
N ALA A 52 -1.89 3.96 9.93
CA ALA A 52 -1.02 4.70 9.02
C ALA A 52 0.00 5.55 9.80
N ILE A 53 1.26 5.51 9.36
CA ILE A 53 2.32 6.42 9.81
C ILE A 53 2.47 7.49 8.74
N LYS A 54 2.24 8.76 9.10
CA LYS A 54 2.30 9.87 8.16
C LYS A 54 3.73 10.42 8.07
N VAL A 55 4.18 10.69 6.85
CA VAL A 55 5.45 11.34 6.54
C VAL A 55 5.20 12.28 5.36
N ASP A 56 5.71 13.50 5.43
CA ASP A 56 5.55 14.47 4.35
C ASP A 56 6.53 14.21 3.19
N MET A 57 6.08 14.46 1.97
CA MET A 57 6.96 14.43 0.80
C MET A 57 7.95 15.59 0.86
N VAL A 58 9.20 15.29 0.52
CA VAL A 58 10.25 16.30 0.34
C VAL A 58 10.20 16.76 -1.11
N ALA A 59 10.11 18.08 -1.32
CA ALA A 59 10.06 18.73 -2.63
C ALA A 59 11.45 18.99 -3.21
#